data_AF-M1ENH8-F1
#
_entry.id   AF-M1ENH8-F1
#
_cell.length_a   1.000
_cell.length_b   1.000
_cell.length_c   1.000
_cell.angle_alpha   90.00
_cell.angle_beta   90.00
_cell.angle_gamma   90.00
#
_symmetry.space_group_name_H-M   'P 1'
#
loop_
_entity.id
_entity.type
_entity.pdbx_description
1 polymer ?
#
loop_
_entity_poly.entity_id
_entity_poly.type
_entity_poly.pdbx_seq_one_letter_code
_entity_poly.pdbx_strand_id
1 'polypeptide(L)'
;GEQSRRRGRAAGLPQSMERGKMAEAESLETAAEHERILREIESTDTACIGPTLRSVYDGEEHGRFMEKLETRIRNHDREIEKMCNFHYQGFVDSITELLKVRGEAQKLKNQVTDTNRKLQHEGKELVIAMEELKQCRLQQRNISATVDKLMLCLPVLEMYSKLRDQMKTKRHYPALKTLEHLEHTYLPQVSHYRFCKVMVDNIPKLREEIKDVSMSDLKDFLESIRKHSDKIGETAMKQAQQQRNLDNIVLQQPRIGSRRKSKKDVYTIFDTEIESTSPKSEQDSGILDVEDEEDDEEVPGAQDLVDFSPVYRCLHIYSVLGARETFENYYRKQRRKQARLVLQPPSNMHETLDGYRKYFNQIVGFFVVEDHILHTTQGLVN
;
A
#
# COMPACT_ATOMS: atom_id res chain seq x y z
N GLY A 1 44.67 -153.47 53.44
CA GLY A 1 43.82 -152.37 52.98
C GLY A 1 44.03 -151.17 53.86
N GLU A 2 44.86 -150.24 53.39
CA GLU A 2 44.95 -148.82 53.77
C GLU A 2 43.55 -148.18 53.89
N GLN A 3 43.23 -147.11 54.63
CA GLN A 3 43.93 -145.98 55.28
C GLN A 3 42.94 -145.45 56.37
N SER A 4 43.30 -145.33 57.65
CA SER A 4 43.85 -144.12 58.31
C SER A 4 43.14 -142.79 58.00
N ARG A 5 42.36 -142.21 58.94
CA ARG A 5 42.81 -141.25 59.99
C ARG A 5 41.69 -140.33 60.52
N ARG A 6 41.52 -140.39 61.85
CA ARG A 6 41.46 -139.30 62.85
C ARG A 6 40.63 -138.03 62.52
N ARG A 7 39.50 -137.87 63.25
CA ARG A 7 38.87 -136.57 63.52
C ARG A 7 39.70 -135.77 64.54
N GLY A 8 40.04 -134.55 64.17
CA GLY A 8 40.90 -133.62 64.90
C GLY A 8 40.15 -132.72 65.89
N ARG A 9 40.93 -132.28 66.88
CA ARG A 9 40.64 -131.25 67.89
C ARG A 9 40.22 -129.92 67.26
N ALA A 10 39.28 -129.25 67.93
CA ALA A 10 39.02 -127.82 67.79
C ALA A 10 40.26 -127.00 68.20
N ALA A 11 40.70 -126.08 67.35
CA ALA A 11 41.73 -125.09 67.63
C ALA A 11 41.23 -123.72 67.11
N GLY A 12 41.35 -122.68 67.94
CA GLY A 12 40.86 -121.33 67.69
C GLY A 12 41.56 -120.60 66.53
N LEU A 13 40.81 -119.71 65.89
CA LEU A 13 41.20 -118.84 64.77
C LEU A 13 42.04 -117.61 65.21
N PRO A 14 42.82 -116.98 64.30
CA PRO A 14 43.83 -115.96 64.64
C PRO A 14 43.31 -114.51 64.54
N GLN A 15 43.45 -113.74 65.62
CA GLN A 15 42.93 -112.37 65.78
C GLN A 15 43.82 -111.23 65.22
N SER A 16 44.92 -111.50 64.51
CA SER A 16 45.95 -110.48 64.19
C SER A 16 45.85 -109.83 62.80
N MET A 17 45.24 -110.47 61.81
CA MET A 17 45.17 -109.95 60.42
C MET A 17 43.95 -109.04 60.17
N GLU A 18 42.90 -109.17 60.98
CA GLU A 18 41.76 -108.24 60.98
C GLU A 18 42.11 -106.88 61.58
N ARG A 19 43.02 -106.83 62.56
CA ARG A 19 43.41 -105.58 63.24
C ARG A 19 44.10 -104.56 62.32
N GLY A 20 44.89 -105.01 61.35
CA GLY A 20 45.58 -104.11 60.40
C GLY A 20 44.63 -103.47 59.38
N LYS A 21 43.61 -104.20 58.92
CA LYS A 21 42.57 -103.68 58.02
C LYS A 21 41.56 -102.79 58.76
N MET A 22 41.28 -103.08 60.03
CA MET A 22 40.47 -102.22 60.89
C MET A 22 41.16 -100.87 61.15
N ALA A 23 42.48 -100.85 61.39
CA ALA A 23 43.22 -99.59 61.61
C ALA A 23 43.29 -98.69 60.36
N GLU A 24 43.42 -99.26 59.16
CA GLU A 24 43.33 -98.50 57.90
C GLU A 24 41.92 -97.95 57.65
N ALA A 25 40.89 -98.76 57.94
CA ALA A 25 39.48 -98.35 57.84
C ALA A 25 39.12 -97.26 58.86
N GLU A 26 39.58 -97.38 60.11
CA GLU A 26 39.44 -96.35 61.16
C GLU A 26 40.12 -95.05 60.74
N SER A 27 41.32 -95.10 60.13
CA SER A 27 42.00 -93.89 59.65
C SER A 27 41.30 -93.19 58.47
N LEU A 28 40.56 -93.95 57.65
CA LEU A 28 39.73 -93.42 56.56
C LEU A 28 38.40 -92.84 57.09
N GLU A 29 37.86 -93.43 58.14
CA GLU A 29 36.64 -92.97 58.81
C GLU A 29 36.89 -91.68 59.60
N THR A 30 38.00 -91.58 60.35
CA THR A 30 38.41 -90.32 61.02
C THR A 30 38.77 -89.23 60.00
N ALA A 31 39.36 -89.61 58.86
CA ALA A 31 39.61 -88.70 57.76
C ALA A 31 38.33 -88.11 57.16
N ALA A 32 37.27 -88.92 56.99
CA ALA A 32 35.97 -88.49 56.47
C ALA A 32 35.19 -87.66 57.50
N GLU A 33 35.32 -87.98 58.78
CA GLU A 33 34.73 -87.20 59.88
C GLU A 33 35.37 -85.80 59.98
N HIS A 34 36.69 -85.69 59.84
CA HIS A 34 37.37 -84.40 59.75
C HIS A 34 36.91 -83.56 58.55
N GLU A 35 36.62 -84.16 57.39
CA GLU A 35 36.05 -83.43 56.24
C GLU A 35 34.60 -82.98 56.48
N ARG A 36 33.80 -83.82 57.15
CA ARG A 36 32.42 -83.47 57.54
C ARG A 36 32.41 -82.28 58.48
N ILE A 37 33.29 -82.29 59.49
CA ILE A 37 33.46 -81.19 60.45
C ILE A 37 33.93 -79.92 59.75
N LEU A 38 34.87 -79.98 58.81
CA LEU A 38 35.30 -78.81 58.04
C LEU A 38 34.16 -78.21 57.20
N ARG A 39 33.32 -79.02 56.57
CA ARG A 39 32.13 -78.53 55.84
C ARG A 39 31.07 -77.94 56.76
N GLU A 40 30.92 -78.51 57.96
CA GLU A 40 30.03 -77.96 58.99
C GLU A 40 30.53 -76.58 59.44
N ILE A 41 31.84 -76.41 59.64
CA ILE A 41 32.46 -75.12 59.96
C ILE A 41 32.30 -74.11 58.81
N GLU A 42 32.43 -74.54 57.54
CA GLU A 42 32.25 -73.68 56.36
C GLU A 42 30.79 -73.21 56.16
N SER A 43 29.80 -73.96 56.67
CA SER A 43 28.38 -73.72 56.43
C SER A 43 27.62 -73.20 57.66
N THR A 44 28.20 -73.27 58.85
CA THR A 44 27.56 -72.89 60.12
C THR A 44 27.94 -71.48 60.55
N ASP A 45 26.97 -70.70 61.02
CA ASP A 45 27.17 -69.35 61.54
C ASP A 45 28.13 -69.33 62.75
N THR A 46 28.95 -68.29 62.86
CA THR A 46 30.11 -68.21 63.77
C THR A 46 29.73 -68.40 65.25
N ALA A 47 28.48 -68.12 65.60
CA ALA A 47 27.92 -68.27 66.93
C ALA A 47 27.71 -69.73 67.38
N CYS A 48 27.67 -70.69 66.44
CA CYS A 48 27.31 -72.08 66.70
C CYS A 48 28.45 -73.08 66.49
N ILE A 49 29.69 -72.59 66.31
CA ILE A 49 30.88 -73.43 66.06
C ILE A 49 31.36 -74.16 67.35
N GLY A 50 30.94 -73.70 68.53
CA GLY A 50 31.42 -74.20 69.84
C GLY A 50 31.25 -75.71 70.08
N PRO A 51 30.08 -76.33 69.83
CA PRO A 51 29.88 -77.78 69.96
C PRO A 51 30.71 -78.59 68.96
N THR A 52 30.80 -78.12 67.72
CA THR A 52 31.57 -78.75 66.63
C THR A 52 33.08 -78.74 66.94
N LEU A 53 33.61 -77.65 67.51
CA LEU A 53 35.00 -77.60 68.00
C LEU A 53 35.23 -78.50 69.21
N ARG A 54 34.27 -78.58 70.15
CA ARG A 54 34.40 -79.47 71.31
C ARG A 54 34.53 -80.93 70.88
N SER A 55 33.76 -81.36 69.87
CA SER A 55 33.88 -82.69 69.27
C SER A 55 35.26 -83.01 68.68
N VAL A 56 36.00 -82.00 68.22
CA VAL A 56 37.37 -82.16 67.69
C VAL A 56 38.39 -82.27 68.82
N TYR A 57 38.23 -81.48 69.89
CA TYR A 57 39.12 -81.48 71.05
C TYR A 57 38.93 -82.70 71.95
N ASP A 58 37.73 -83.27 72.00
CA ASP A 58 37.42 -84.51 72.72
C ASP A 58 37.98 -85.76 72.01
N GLY A 59 38.41 -85.65 70.74
CA GLY A 59 39.07 -86.70 69.97
C GLY A 59 40.60 -86.71 70.13
N GLU A 60 41.22 -87.89 70.16
CA GLU A 60 42.68 -88.03 70.33
C GLU A 60 43.50 -87.57 69.10
N GLU A 61 42.86 -87.28 67.95
CA GLU A 61 43.52 -86.93 66.67
C GLU A 61 43.46 -85.43 66.29
N HIS A 62 43.33 -84.53 67.27
CA HIS A 62 43.29 -83.06 67.05
C HIS A 62 44.43 -82.52 66.17
N GLY A 63 45.64 -83.06 66.26
CA GLY A 63 46.78 -82.67 65.42
C GLY A 63 46.57 -82.94 63.93
N ARG A 64 45.91 -84.05 63.58
CA ARG A 64 45.57 -84.42 62.19
C ARG A 64 44.44 -83.55 61.64
N PHE A 65 43.48 -83.18 62.48
CA PHE A 65 42.43 -82.23 62.10
C PHE A 65 43.01 -80.84 61.80
N MET A 66 43.91 -80.33 62.66
CA MET A 66 44.58 -79.04 62.44
C MET A 66 45.39 -79.02 61.15
N GLU A 67 46.10 -80.10 60.81
CA GLU A 67 46.83 -80.23 59.54
C GLU A 67 45.88 -80.21 58.32
N LYS A 68 44.72 -80.89 58.41
CA LYS A 68 43.69 -80.84 57.38
C LYS A 68 43.05 -79.46 57.25
N LEU A 69 42.77 -78.79 58.37
CA LEU A 69 42.25 -77.42 58.39
C LEU A 69 43.24 -76.44 57.76
N GLU A 70 44.53 -76.52 58.11
CA GLU A 70 45.57 -75.68 57.52
C GLU A 70 45.78 -75.95 56.03
N THR A 71 45.59 -77.20 55.59
CA THR A 71 45.57 -77.56 54.16
C THR A 71 44.33 -76.98 53.46
N ARG A 72 43.16 -76.98 54.12
CA ARG A 72 41.92 -76.41 53.60
C ARG A 72 41.99 -74.89 53.49
N ILE A 73 42.54 -74.20 54.50
CA ILE A 73 42.82 -72.76 54.49
C ILE A 73 43.75 -72.42 53.33
N ARG A 74 44.88 -73.13 53.19
CA ARG A 74 45.82 -72.93 52.08
C ARG A 74 45.18 -73.15 50.70
N ASN A 75 44.24 -74.08 50.58
CA ASN A 75 43.50 -74.29 49.33
C ASN A 75 42.53 -73.14 49.03
N HIS A 76 41.78 -72.67 50.02
CA HIS A 76 40.90 -71.50 49.87
C HIS A 76 41.69 -70.23 49.56
N ASP A 77 42.81 -69.99 50.23
CA ASP A 77 43.69 -68.85 49.94
C ASP A 77 44.19 -68.90 48.49
N ARG A 78 44.58 -70.09 48.00
CA ARG A 78 44.96 -70.29 46.59
C ARG A 78 43.81 -70.06 45.62
N GLU A 79 42.59 -70.48 45.97
CA GLU A 79 41.41 -70.24 45.15
C GLU A 79 41.03 -68.75 45.10
N ILE A 80 41.10 -68.05 46.24
CA ILE A 80 40.91 -66.60 46.34
C ILE A 80 41.97 -65.88 45.50
N GLU A 81 43.24 -66.24 45.65
CA GLU A 81 44.34 -65.64 44.88
C GLU A 81 44.17 -65.88 43.38
N LYS A 82 43.75 -67.09 42.97
CA LYS A 82 43.47 -67.41 41.57
C LYS A 82 42.29 -66.61 41.02
N MET A 83 41.22 -66.46 41.79
CA MET A 83 40.03 -65.69 41.39
C MET A 83 40.32 -64.20 41.31
N CYS A 84 41.05 -63.66 42.29
CA CYS A 84 41.53 -62.29 42.30
C CYS A 84 42.45 -62.02 41.11
N ASN A 85 43.43 -62.90 40.84
CA ASN A 85 44.32 -62.75 39.68
C ASN A 85 43.57 -62.84 38.34
N PHE A 86 42.55 -63.70 38.25
CA PHE A 86 41.75 -63.84 37.04
C PHE A 86 40.91 -62.58 36.74
N HIS A 87 40.37 -61.92 37.78
CA HIS A 87 39.49 -60.76 37.62
C HIS A 87 40.16 -59.39 37.84
N TYR A 88 41.38 -59.34 38.37
CA TYR A 88 42.09 -58.09 38.67
C TYR A 88 42.23 -57.21 37.42
N GLN A 89 42.63 -57.79 36.29
CA GLN A 89 42.78 -57.02 35.05
C GLN A 89 41.45 -56.41 34.60
N GLY A 90 40.36 -57.20 34.59
CA GLY A 90 39.03 -56.70 34.22
C GLY A 90 38.51 -55.60 35.15
N PHE A 91 38.82 -55.69 36.44
CA PHE A 91 38.50 -54.64 37.42
C PHE A 91 39.30 -53.35 37.15
N VAL A 92 40.61 -53.47 36.93
CA VAL A 92 41.47 -52.33 36.60
C VAL A 92 41.05 -51.67 35.29
N ASP A 93 40.70 -52.46 34.27
CA ASP A 93 40.21 -51.96 32.99
C ASP A 93 38.88 -51.21 33.17
N SER A 94 37.94 -51.77 33.94
CA SER A 94 36.65 -51.14 34.25
C SER A 94 36.81 -49.81 35.00
N ILE A 95 37.73 -49.74 35.98
CA ILE A 95 38.04 -48.49 36.68
C ILE A 95 38.66 -47.47 35.73
N THR A 96 39.57 -47.92 34.87
CA THR A 96 40.26 -47.04 33.91
C THR A 96 39.26 -46.48 32.89
N GLU A 97 38.33 -47.29 32.39
CA GLU A 97 37.24 -46.83 31.53
C GLU A 97 36.32 -45.85 32.24
N LEU A 98 35.93 -46.12 33.49
CA LEU A 98 35.10 -45.19 34.27
C LEU A 98 35.78 -43.83 34.45
N LEU A 99 37.09 -43.81 34.70
CA LEU A 99 37.87 -42.58 34.81
C LEU A 99 37.94 -41.82 33.48
N LYS A 100 38.09 -42.54 32.35
CA LYS A 100 38.05 -41.94 31.01
C LYS A 100 36.68 -41.33 30.72
N VAL A 101 35.60 -42.07 30.94
CA VAL A 101 34.22 -41.59 30.74
C VAL A 101 33.94 -40.36 31.61
N ARG A 102 34.40 -40.35 32.86
CA ARG A 102 34.28 -39.16 33.73
C ARG A 102 35.02 -37.95 33.13
N GLY A 103 36.21 -38.15 32.59
CA GLY A 103 36.99 -37.09 31.93
C GLY A 103 36.29 -36.56 30.68
N GLU A 104 35.75 -37.45 29.84
CA GLU A 104 35.00 -37.09 28.64
C GLU A 104 33.68 -36.38 28.97
N ALA A 105 32.92 -36.86 29.96
CA ALA A 105 31.71 -36.21 30.44
C ALA A 105 31.99 -34.79 30.95
N GLN A 106 33.12 -34.59 31.64
CA GLN A 106 33.52 -33.26 32.11
C GLN A 106 33.90 -32.34 30.93
N LYS A 107 34.60 -32.85 29.91
CA LYS A 107 34.91 -32.08 28.70
C LYS A 107 33.63 -31.69 27.96
N LEU A 108 32.70 -32.64 27.79
CA LEU A 108 31.41 -32.39 27.15
C LEU A 108 30.61 -31.35 27.92
N LYS A 109 30.55 -31.46 29.26
CA LYS A 109 29.91 -30.46 30.12
C LYS A 109 30.48 -29.06 29.88
N ASN A 110 31.81 -28.92 29.87
CA ASN A 110 32.47 -27.64 29.63
C ASN A 110 32.12 -27.09 28.23
N GLN A 111 32.17 -27.93 27.19
CA GLN A 111 31.82 -27.53 25.81
C GLN A 111 30.35 -27.10 25.68
N VAL A 112 29.42 -27.81 26.32
CA VAL A 112 28.00 -27.46 26.34
C VAL A 112 27.80 -26.13 27.05
N THR A 113 28.46 -25.90 28.19
CA THR A 113 28.36 -24.62 28.91
C THR A 113 28.94 -23.46 28.12
N ASP A 114 30.06 -23.67 27.43
CA ASP A 114 30.71 -22.63 26.61
C ASP A 114 29.88 -22.30 25.38
N THR A 115 29.34 -23.32 24.69
CA THR A 115 28.43 -23.13 23.56
C THR A 115 27.16 -22.39 23.99
N ASN A 116 26.56 -22.76 25.13
CA ASN A 116 25.39 -22.07 25.66
C ASN A 116 25.70 -20.60 25.99
N ARG A 117 26.87 -20.31 26.56
CA ARG A 117 27.29 -18.91 26.83
C ARG A 117 27.46 -18.11 25.55
N LYS A 118 28.11 -18.67 24.52
CA LYS A 118 28.27 -18.01 23.22
C LYS A 118 26.93 -17.75 22.55
N LEU A 119 26.05 -18.75 22.53
CA LEU A 119 24.69 -18.62 21.98
C LEU A 119 23.88 -17.54 22.70
N GLN A 120 23.95 -17.49 24.03
CA GLN A 120 23.27 -16.43 24.79
C GLN A 120 23.87 -15.04 24.54
N HIS A 121 25.18 -14.95 24.31
CA HIS A 121 25.83 -13.68 24.02
C HIS A 121 25.45 -13.14 22.64
N GLU A 122 25.61 -13.95 21.60
CA GLU A 122 25.22 -13.60 20.23
C GLU A 122 23.69 -13.40 20.12
N GLY A 123 22.91 -14.23 20.83
CA GLY A 123 21.46 -14.11 20.90
C GLY A 123 20.99 -12.79 21.51
N LYS A 124 21.73 -12.20 22.46
CA LYS A 124 21.38 -10.88 23.02
C LYS A 124 21.50 -9.77 21.99
N GLU A 125 22.59 -9.75 21.21
CA GLU A 125 22.76 -8.77 20.14
C GLU A 125 21.69 -8.93 19.06
N LEU A 126 21.36 -10.17 18.69
CA LEU A 126 20.29 -10.46 17.74
C LEU A 126 18.93 -9.95 18.22
N VAL A 127 18.61 -10.13 19.51
CA VAL A 127 17.36 -9.63 20.09
C VAL A 127 17.28 -8.10 20.04
N ILE A 128 18.39 -7.40 20.31
CA ILE A 128 18.45 -5.93 20.21
C ILE A 128 18.19 -5.49 18.76
N ALA A 129 18.91 -6.08 17.79
CA ALA A 129 18.73 -5.77 16.38
C ALA A 129 17.30 -6.07 15.88
N MET A 130 16.65 -7.12 16.40
CA MET A 130 15.27 -7.46 16.07
C MET A 130 14.25 -6.44 16.61
N GLU A 131 14.47 -5.92 17.83
CA GLU A 131 13.61 -4.87 18.38
C GLU A 131 13.79 -3.55 17.61
N GLU A 132 15.02 -3.20 17.24
CA GLU A 132 15.31 -2.06 16.35
C GLU A 132 14.62 -2.22 14.99
N LEU A 133 14.71 -3.41 14.37
CA LEU A 133 14.03 -3.70 13.10
C LEU A 133 12.51 -3.55 13.22
N LYS A 134 11.92 -3.99 14.35
CA LYS A 134 10.50 -3.83 14.62
C LYS A 134 10.10 -2.37 14.75
N GLN A 135 10.91 -1.54 15.42
CA GLN A 135 10.68 -0.09 15.50
C GLN A 135 10.79 0.56 14.11
N CYS A 136 11.80 0.21 13.32
CA CYS A 136 11.95 0.69 11.94
C CYS A 136 10.76 0.30 11.07
N ARG A 137 10.24 -0.93 11.18
CA ARG A 137 9.04 -1.36 10.45
C ARG A 137 7.78 -0.61 10.88
N LEU A 138 7.64 -0.31 12.17
CA LEU A 138 6.52 0.50 12.65
C LEU A 138 6.59 1.92 12.09
N GLN A 139 7.77 2.53 12.08
CA GLN A 139 8.00 3.84 11.47
C GLN A 139 7.70 3.79 9.97
N GLN A 140 8.20 2.78 9.25
CA GLN A 140 7.92 2.59 7.83
C GLN A 140 6.42 2.49 7.55
N ARG A 141 5.67 1.72 8.36
CA ARG A 141 4.22 1.60 8.23
C ARG A 141 3.52 2.94 8.49
N ASN A 142 3.95 3.69 9.49
CA ASN A 142 3.40 5.01 9.80
C ASN A 142 3.68 6.01 8.67
N ILE A 143 4.89 5.97 8.10
CA ILE A 143 5.27 6.79 6.94
C ILE A 143 4.38 6.43 5.74
N SER A 144 4.26 5.14 5.39
CA SER A 144 3.41 4.70 4.28
C SER A 144 1.96 5.14 4.45
N ALA A 145 1.38 4.92 5.63
CA ALA A 145 0.01 5.35 5.92
C ALA A 145 -0.16 6.87 5.87
N THR A 146 0.89 7.64 6.17
CA THR A 146 0.89 9.10 6.04
C THR A 146 0.97 9.51 4.58
N VAL A 147 1.82 8.86 3.78
CA VAL A 147 1.91 9.07 2.34
C VAL A 147 0.56 8.81 1.68
N ASP A 148 -0.10 7.69 1.97
CA ASP A 148 -1.41 7.36 1.41
C ASP A 148 -2.46 8.44 1.73
N LYS A 149 -2.47 8.90 2.99
CA LYS A 149 -3.37 10.00 3.43
C LYS A 149 -3.07 11.33 2.73
N LEU A 150 -1.79 11.66 2.53
CA LEU A 150 -1.38 12.86 1.80
C LEU A 150 -1.74 12.77 0.32
N MET A 151 -1.58 11.59 -0.29
CA MET A 151 -1.96 11.32 -1.68
C MET A 151 -3.46 11.51 -1.91
N LEU A 152 -4.32 11.19 -0.94
CA LEU A 152 -5.75 11.49 -1.01
C LEU A 152 -6.05 13.00 -0.92
N CYS A 153 -5.25 13.75 -0.15
CA CYS A 153 -5.45 15.18 0.05
C CYS A 153 -4.88 16.03 -1.10
N LEU A 154 -3.88 15.54 -1.83
CA LEU A 154 -3.17 16.29 -2.86
C LEU A 154 -4.08 16.76 -4.01
N PRO A 155 -4.95 15.91 -4.61
CA PRO A 155 -5.86 16.35 -5.66
C PRO A 155 -6.85 17.43 -5.20
N VAL A 156 -7.31 17.37 -3.94
CA VAL A 156 -8.19 18.39 -3.34
C VAL A 156 -7.50 19.74 -3.32
N LEU A 157 -6.25 19.77 -2.83
CA LEU A 157 -5.46 20.99 -2.71
C LEU A 157 -5.07 21.55 -4.08
N GLU A 158 -4.68 20.71 -5.03
CA GLU A 158 -4.39 21.11 -6.41
C GLU A 158 -5.62 21.71 -7.08
N MET A 159 -6.79 21.07 -6.93
CA MET A 159 -8.03 21.55 -7.53
C MET A 159 -8.49 22.87 -6.90
N TYR A 160 -8.34 23.02 -5.58
CA TYR A 160 -8.60 24.29 -4.90
C TYR A 160 -7.61 25.39 -5.32
N SER A 161 -6.34 25.06 -5.55
CA SER A 161 -5.38 26.01 -6.10
C SER A 161 -5.76 26.44 -7.52
N LYS A 162 -6.13 25.49 -8.38
CA LYS A 162 -6.63 25.75 -9.74
C LYS A 162 -7.85 26.65 -9.72
N LEU A 163 -8.82 26.39 -8.83
CA LEU A 163 -9.99 27.25 -8.61
C LEU A 163 -9.57 28.68 -8.26
N ARG A 164 -8.65 28.85 -7.29
CA ARG A 164 -8.19 30.17 -6.86
C ARG A 164 -7.47 30.92 -7.98
N ASP A 165 -6.72 30.23 -8.83
CA ASP A 165 -6.07 30.86 -9.99
C ASP A 165 -7.05 31.17 -11.12
N GLN A 166 -8.08 30.35 -11.34
CA GLN A 166 -9.19 30.65 -12.26
C GLN A 166 -9.98 31.88 -11.80
N MET A 167 -10.15 32.05 -10.50
CA MET A 167 -10.75 33.26 -9.92
C MET A 167 -9.90 34.51 -10.19
N LYS A 168 -8.58 34.44 -9.99
CA LYS A 168 -7.66 35.56 -10.31
C LYS A 168 -7.64 35.91 -11.80
N THR A 169 -7.73 34.93 -12.69
CA THR A 169 -7.69 35.12 -14.14
C THR A 169 -9.04 35.56 -14.73
N LYS A 170 -10.03 35.91 -13.90
CA LYS A 170 -11.41 36.32 -14.28
C LYS A 170 -12.16 35.30 -15.15
N ARG A 171 -11.74 34.03 -15.09
CA ARG A 171 -12.39 32.89 -15.75
C ARG A 171 -13.43 32.29 -14.79
N HIS A 172 -14.47 33.09 -14.50
CA HIS A 172 -15.48 32.75 -13.48
C HIS A 172 -16.31 31.51 -13.82
N TYR A 173 -16.50 31.19 -15.10
CA TYR A 173 -17.23 30.00 -15.51
C TYR A 173 -16.43 28.69 -15.31
N PRO A 174 -15.19 28.57 -15.83
CA PRO A 174 -14.32 27.44 -15.48
C PRO A 174 -14.12 27.27 -13.96
N ALA A 175 -14.05 28.40 -13.22
CA ALA A 175 -14.00 28.40 -11.77
C ALA A 175 -15.24 27.74 -11.15
N LEU A 176 -16.45 28.09 -11.60
CA LEU A 176 -17.68 27.49 -11.09
C LEU A 176 -17.74 25.98 -11.34
N LYS A 177 -17.36 25.53 -12.54
CA LYS A 177 -17.31 24.10 -12.87
C LYS A 177 -16.29 23.34 -12.02
N THR A 178 -15.13 23.94 -11.79
CA THR A 178 -14.08 23.40 -10.92
C THR A 178 -14.55 23.31 -9.46
N LEU A 179 -15.30 24.32 -9.00
CA LEU A 179 -15.90 24.36 -7.67
C LEU A 179 -16.95 23.26 -7.47
N GLU A 180 -17.85 23.06 -8.44
CA GLU A 180 -18.83 21.97 -8.40
C GLU A 180 -18.17 20.59 -8.42
N HIS A 181 -17.13 20.42 -9.24
CA HIS A 181 -16.38 19.18 -9.29
C HIS A 181 -15.66 18.89 -7.97
N LEU A 182 -15.11 19.92 -7.32
CA LEU A 182 -14.51 19.84 -5.98
C LEU A 182 -15.53 19.40 -4.92
N GLU A 183 -16.74 19.96 -4.95
CA GLU A 183 -17.82 19.66 -4.01
C GLU A 183 -18.39 18.26 -4.16
N HIS A 184 -18.67 17.81 -5.38
CA HIS A 184 -19.32 16.53 -5.60
C HIS A 184 -18.35 15.34 -5.62
N THR A 185 -17.10 15.53 -6.05
CA THR A 185 -16.16 14.42 -6.29
C THR A 185 -15.18 14.23 -5.14
N TYR A 186 -14.57 15.31 -4.68
CA TYR A 186 -13.39 15.24 -3.82
C TYR A 186 -13.71 15.51 -2.35
N LEU A 187 -14.66 16.40 -2.06
CA LEU A 187 -15.03 16.77 -0.69
C LEU A 187 -15.68 15.64 0.13
N PRO A 188 -16.53 14.75 -0.43
CA PRO A 188 -17.08 13.62 0.31
C PRO A 188 -15.99 12.65 0.78
N GLN A 189 -14.91 12.49 -0.01
CA GLN A 189 -13.81 11.56 0.24
C GLN A 189 -12.88 12.02 1.37
N VAL A 190 -12.82 13.33 1.64
CA VAL A 190 -11.81 13.95 2.52
C VAL A 190 -12.49 14.73 3.68
N SER A 191 -13.78 14.50 3.90
CA SER A 191 -14.65 15.20 4.87
C SER A 191 -14.20 15.11 6.33
N HIS A 192 -13.39 14.12 6.70
CA HIS A 192 -12.84 13.93 8.04
C HIS A 192 -11.70 14.90 8.39
N TYR A 193 -11.08 15.56 7.41
CA TYR A 193 -9.97 16.48 7.66
C TYR A 193 -10.44 17.89 8.01
N ARG A 194 -9.77 18.50 8.99
CA ARG A 194 -10.10 19.86 9.47
C ARG A 194 -9.95 20.93 8.39
N PHE A 195 -8.99 20.79 7.48
CA PHE A 195 -8.81 21.75 6.37
C PHE A 195 -9.95 21.69 5.35
N CYS A 196 -10.58 20.52 5.16
CA CYS A 196 -11.75 20.39 4.29
C CYS A 196 -12.97 21.12 4.86
N LYS A 197 -13.14 21.17 6.19
CA LYS A 197 -14.22 21.98 6.80
C LYS A 197 -14.09 23.46 6.44
N VAL A 198 -12.88 24.00 6.51
CA VAL A 198 -12.60 25.40 6.10
C VAL A 198 -12.90 25.60 4.61
N MET A 199 -12.59 24.62 3.75
CA MET A 199 -12.96 24.70 2.34
C MET A 199 -14.48 24.69 2.13
N VAL A 200 -15.20 23.77 2.78
CA VAL A 200 -16.67 23.68 2.70
C VAL A 200 -17.33 24.98 3.15
N ASP A 201 -16.88 25.56 4.27
CA ASP A 201 -17.41 26.83 4.77
C ASP A 201 -17.14 28.02 3.82
N ASN A 202 -16.11 27.91 2.97
CA ASN A 202 -15.74 28.93 1.99
C ASN A 202 -16.42 28.73 0.63
N ILE A 203 -16.96 27.54 0.31
CA ILE A 203 -17.65 27.29 -0.98
C ILE A 203 -18.81 28.27 -1.20
N PRO A 204 -19.74 28.50 -0.24
CA PRO A 204 -20.83 29.46 -0.42
C PRO A 204 -20.31 30.88 -0.66
N LYS A 205 -19.25 31.29 0.05
CA LYS A 205 -18.65 32.62 -0.11
C LYS A 205 -18.03 32.79 -1.50
N LEU A 206 -17.35 31.77 -2.01
CA LEU A 206 -16.79 31.78 -3.37
C LEU A 206 -17.89 31.82 -4.44
N ARG A 207 -19.04 31.16 -4.21
CA ARG A 207 -20.21 31.27 -5.10
C ARG A 207 -20.77 32.69 -5.13
N GLU A 208 -20.90 33.34 -3.96
CA GLU A 208 -21.33 34.73 -3.88
C GLU A 208 -20.31 35.68 -4.54
N GLU A 209 -19.01 35.47 -4.31
CA GLU A 209 -17.97 36.27 -4.96
C GLU A 209 -18.01 36.15 -6.49
N ILE A 210 -18.16 34.93 -7.04
CA ILE A 210 -18.35 34.71 -8.48
C ILE A 210 -19.60 35.46 -8.99
N LYS A 211 -20.69 35.41 -8.23
CA LYS A 211 -21.96 36.05 -8.57
C LYS A 211 -21.82 37.58 -8.61
N ASP A 212 -21.12 38.15 -7.63
CA ASP A 212 -20.90 39.59 -7.52
C ASP A 212 -19.96 40.10 -8.61
N VAL A 213 -18.85 39.42 -8.87
CA VAL A 213 -17.91 39.80 -9.94
C VAL A 213 -18.60 39.70 -11.31
N SER A 214 -19.37 38.64 -11.56
CA SER A 214 -20.12 38.51 -12.82
C SER A 214 -21.18 39.61 -12.99
N MET A 215 -21.78 40.08 -11.90
CA MET A 215 -22.71 41.21 -11.92
C MET A 215 -21.99 42.55 -12.09
N SER A 216 -20.77 42.69 -11.59
CA SER A 216 -19.90 43.86 -11.84
C SER A 216 -19.50 43.93 -13.31
N ASP A 217 -19.01 42.82 -13.88
CA ASP A 217 -18.65 42.71 -15.31
C ASP A 217 -19.84 43.11 -16.19
N LEU A 218 -21.06 42.69 -15.83
CA LEU A 218 -22.29 43.10 -16.51
C LEU A 218 -22.56 44.61 -16.39
N LYS A 219 -22.38 45.20 -15.20
CA LYS A 219 -22.60 46.65 -14.99
C LYS A 219 -21.62 47.47 -15.84
N ASP A 220 -20.35 47.07 -15.86
CA ASP A 220 -19.32 47.72 -16.67
C ASP A 220 -19.63 47.59 -18.16
N PHE A 221 -20.10 46.42 -18.60
CA PHE A 221 -20.59 46.21 -19.96
C PHE A 221 -21.78 47.12 -20.31
N LEU A 222 -22.78 47.22 -19.44
CA LEU A 222 -23.95 48.08 -19.65
C LEU A 222 -23.58 49.57 -19.69
N GLU A 223 -22.51 49.98 -19.01
CA GLU A 223 -21.97 51.34 -19.11
C GLU A 223 -21.14 51.53 -20.39
N SER A 224 -20.35 50.54 -20.77
CA SER A 224 -19.57 50.56 -22.02
C SER A 224 -20.48 50.65 -23.25
N ILE A 225 -21.54 49.84 -23.34
CA ILE A 225 -22.54 49.96 -24.40
C ILE A 225 -23.11 51.37 -24.43
N ARG A 226 -23.47 51.94 -23.28
CA ARG A 226 -24.07 53.27 -23.24
C ARG A 226 -23.13 54.33 -23.82
N LYS A 227 -21.82 54.24 -23.57
CA LYS A 227 -20.81 55.17 -24.11
C LYS A 227 -20.55 54.94 -25.61
N HIS A 228 -20.58 53.68 -26.07
CA HIS A 228 -20.28 53.32 -27.45
C HIS A 228 -21.51 53.27 -28.37
N SER A 229 -22.73 53.43 -27.83
CA SER A 229 -23.99 53.40 -28.57
C SER A 229 -24.03 54.37 -29.75
N ASP A 230 -23.42 55.56 -29.61
CA ASP A 230 -23.32 56.55 -30.70
C ASP A 230 -22.48 56.01 -31.87
N LYS A 231 -21.31 55.42 -31.58
CA LYS A 231 -20.42 54.83 -32.60
C LYS A 231 -21.05 53.62 -33.26
N ILE A 232 -21.68 52.74 -32.46
CA ILE A 232 -22.38 51.54 -32.96
C ILE A 232 -23.51 51.97 -33.92
N GLY A 233 -24.28 52.99 -33.54
CA GLY A 233 -25.33 53.53 -34.39
C GLY A 233 -24.81 54.19 -35.65
N GLU A 234 -23.71 54.94 -35.58
CA GLU A 234 -23.07 55.54 -36.75
C GLU A 234 -22.61 54.46 -37.74
N THR A 235 -21.91 53.43 -37.27
CA THR A 235 -21.45 52.32 -38.12
C THR A 235 -22.64 51.52 -38.68
N ALA A 236 -23.67 51.25 -37.87
CA ALA A 236 -24.88 50.58 -38.33
C ALA A 236 -25.65 51.38 -39.39
N MET A 237 -25.74 52.71 -39.22
CA MET A 237 -26.35 53.59 -40.22
C MET A 237 -25.55 53.65 -41.51
N LYS A 238 -24.21 53.75 -41.42
CA LYS A 238 -23.32 53.70 -42.60
C LYS A 238 -23.44 52.36 -43.33
N GLN A 239 -23.47 51.26 -42.60
CA GLN A 239 -23.67 49.92 -43.16
C GLN A 239 -25.06 49.77 -43.82
N ALA A 240 -26.12 50.28 -43.18
CA ALA A 240 -27.46 50.30 -43.77
C ALA A 240 -27.54 51.20 -45.02
N GLN A 241 -26.78 52.30 -45.07
CA GLN A 241 -26.67 53.16 -46.24
C GLN A 241 -25.90 52.46 -47.38
N GLN A 242 -24.80 51.78 -47.07
CA GLN A 242 -24.05 50.98 -48.03
C GLN A 242 -24.89 49.82 -48.59
N GLN A 243 -25.62 49.09 -47.74
CA GLN A 243 -26.56 48.05 -48.18
C GLN A 243 -27.67 48.63 -49.07
N ARG A 244 -28.23 49.80 -48.74
CA ARG A 244 -29.21 50.48 -49.60
C ARG A 244 -28.62 50.97 -50.91
N ASN A 245 -27.36 51.36 -50.94
CA ASN A 245 -26.66 51.73 -52.17
C ASN A 245 -26.43 50.49 -53.04
N LEU A 246 -26.01 49.36 -52.46
CA LEU A 246 -25.89 48.08 -53.15
C LEU A 246 -27.25 47.59 -53.67
N ASP A 247 -28.32 47.68 -52.88
CA ASP A 247 -29.69 47.33 -53.31
C ASP A 247 -30.22 48.27 -54.42
N ASN A 248 -29.88 49.56 -54.37
CA ASN A 248 -30.23 50.51 -55.46
C ASN A 248 -29.46 50.21 -56.76
N ILE A 249 -28.21 49.75 -56.66
CA ILE A 249 -27.42 49.32 -57.83
C ILE A 249 -28.02 48.04 -58.42
N VAL A 250 -28.50 47.10 -57.59
CA VAL A 250 -29.19 45.88 -58.04
C VAL A 250 -30.57 46.17 -58.66
N LEU A 251 -31.28 47.20 -58.21
CA LEU A 251 -32.58 47.61 -58.76
C LEU A 251 -32.49 48.42 -60.07
N GLN A 252 -31.30 48.85 -60.49
CA GLN A 252 -31.07 49.63 -61.72
C GLN A 252 -30.64 48.79 -62.93
N GLN A 253 -30.68 47.45 -62.86
CA GLN A 253 -30.57 46.60 -64.06
C GLN A 253 -31.96 46.34 -64.68
N PRO A 254 -32.21 46.70 -65.95
CA PRO A 254 -33.44 46.33 -66.63
C PRO A 254 -33.50 44.81 -66.82
N ARG A 255 -34.63 44.25 -66.38
CA ARG A 255 -35.00 42.85 -66.52
C ARG A 255 -34.80 42.33 -67.94
N ILE A 256 -33.91 41.35 -68.11
CA ILE A 256 -34.06 40.30 -69.13
C ILE A 256 -34.01 38.96 -68.40
N GLY A 257 -35.11 38.23 -68.49
CA GLY A 257 -35.37 37.06 -67.67
C GLY A 257 -34.50 35.86 -68.03
N SER A 258 -34.20 35.05 -67.01
CA SER A 258 -34.30 33.60 -67.17
C SER A 258 -34.59 32.92 -65.85
N ARG A 259 -35.78 32.32 -65.86
CA ARG A 259 -36.37 31.44 -64.88
C ARG A 259 -35.63 30.10 -64.90
N ARG A 260 -34.87 29.75 -63.86
CA ARG A 260 -34.58 28.33 -63.54
C ARG A 260 -34.61 28.07 -62.03
N LYS A 261 -35.57 27.25 -61.63
CA LYS A 261 -35.66 26.56 -60.34
C LYS A 261 -34.81 25.29 -60.40
N SER A 262 -34.02 25.02 -59.35
CA SER A 262 -33.76 23.70 -58.75
C SER A 262 -32.75 23.87 -57.61
N LYS A 263 -33.17 23.90 -56.33
CA LYS A 263 -33.19 22.79 -55.35
C LYS A 263 -31.82 22.16 -55.02
N LYS A 264 -31.30 22.58 -53.85
CA LYS A 264 -30.87 21.82 -52.64
C LYS A 264 -29.67 20.86 -52.66
N ASP A 265 -29.03 20.85 -51.48
CA ASP A 265 -28.05 19.94 -50.84
C ASP A 265 -26.58 20.42 -50.96
N VAL A 266 -25.87 20.87 -49.91
CA VAL A 266 -25.50 20.39 -48.55
C VAL A 266 -24.24 19.49 -48.52
N TYR A 267 -23.26 19.94 -47.71
CA TYR A 267 -22.14 19.26 -47.02
C TYR A 267 -20.77 18.99 -47.72
N THR A 268 -19.77 19.77 -47.25
CA THR A 268 -18.41 19.40 -46.72
C THR A 268 -17.23 18.87 -47.56
N ILE A 269 -16.08 19.52 -47.28
CA ILE A 269 -14.69 19.04 -47.05
C ILE A 269 -13.62 19.23 -48.15
N PHE A 270 -12.54 19.88 -47.69
CA PHE A 270 -11.12 19.95 -48.10
C PHE A 270 -10.60 18.89 -49.09
N ASP A 271 -9.74 19.26 -50.06
CA ASP A 271 -8.27 19.25 -49.92
C ASP A 271 -7.53 19.55 -51.26
N THR A 272 -6.40 20.26 -51.15
CA THR A 272 -5.08 19.92 -51.75
C THR A 272 -4.76 20.12 -53.25
N GLU A 273 -3.84 21.10 -53.45
CA GLU A 273 -2.62 21.12 -54.30
C GLU A 273 -2.68 21.26 -55.84
N ILE A 274 -2.08 22.34 -56.37
CA ILE A 274 -0.78 22.43 -57.11
C ILE A 274 -0.82 21.82 -58.52
N GLU A 275 -0.78 22.67 -59.57
CA GLU A 275 0.31 22.67 -60.57
C GLU A 275 0.14 23.79 -61.63
N SER A 276 1.12 24.70 -61.62
CA SER A 276 1.88 25.23 -62.76
C SER A 276 1.42 24.90 -64.19
N THR A 277 1.21 25.91 -65.03
CA THR A 277 2.08 26.25 -66.18
C THR A 277 1.42 27.33 -67.07
N SER A 278 2.16 28.41 -67.30
CA SER A 278 1.90 29.47 -68.30
C SER A 278 2.72 29.16 -69.59
N PRO A 279 2.75 29.97 -70.67
CA PRO A 279 1.87 31.05 -71.13
C PRO A 279 1.53 30.96 -72.65
N LYS A 280 0.65 31.84 -73.15
CA LYS A 280 0.78 32.65 -74.41
C LYS A 280 -0.59 32.89 -75.07
N SER A 281 -0.98 34.16 -75.17
CA SER A 281 -1.30 34.84 -76.44
C SER A 281 -1.89 36.21 -76.13
N GLU A 282 -1.14 37.23 -76.52
CA GLU A 282 -1.49 38.65 -76.50
C GLU A 282 -2.60 38.97 -77.50
N GLN A 283 -3.49 39.90 -77.13
CA GLN A 283 -4.09 40.98 -77.93
C GLN A 283 -5.21 41.57 -77.07
N ASP A 284 -4.91 42.63 -76.32
CA ASP A 284 -5.04 44.02 -76.76
C ASP A 284 -6.49 44.41 -77.03
N SER A 285 -7.10 45.04 -76.04
CA SER A 285 -8.07 46.12 -76.23
C SER A 285 -8.16 46.88 -74.91
N GLY A 286 -7.43 47.98 -74.86
CA GLY A 286 -7.44 48.92 -73.74
C GLY A 286 -8.81 49.56 -73.55
N ILE A 287 -9.29 49.46 -72.31
CA ILE A 287 -10.12 50.46 -71.64
C ILE A 287 -9.48 50.62 -70.25
N LEU A 288 -8.95 51.81 -70.00
CA LEU A 288 -8.48 52.26 -68.69
C LEU A 288 -9.71 52.48 -67.80
N ASP A 289 -10.19 51.41 -67.17
CA ASP A 289 -10.97 51.56 -65.95
C ASP A 289 -9.96 51.86 -64.84
N VAL A 290 -9.98 53.12 -64.40
CA VAL A 290 -9.25 53.58 -63.22
C VAL A 290 -9.82 52.75 -62.06
N GLU A 291 -9.04 51.78 -61.60
CA GLU A 291 -9.25 51.12 -60.32
C GLU A 291 -9.12 52.24 -59.27
N ASP A 292 -10.26 52.79 -58.85
CA ASP A 292 -10.34 53.42 -57.54
C ASP A 292 -10.06 52.30 -56.52
N GLU A 293 -8.78 52.15 -56.17
CA GLU A 293 -8.33 51.51 -54.94
C GLU A 293 -8.86 52.35 -53.76
N GLU A 294 -10.18 52.33 -53.55
CA GLU A 294 -10.75 52.60 -52.23
C GLU A 294 -10.57 51.31 -51.44
N ASP A 295 -9.63 51.33 -50.50
CA ASP A 295 -9.43 50.33 -49.47
C ASP A 295 -10.77 49.65 -49.09
N ASP A 296 -10.95 48.39 -49.49
CA ASP A 296 -11.88 47.46 -48.86
C ASP A 296 -11.34 47.14 -47.45
N GLU A 297 -11.22 48.17 -46.59
CA GLU A 297 -11.32 47.98 -45.16
C GLU A 297 -12.74 47.48 -44.93
N GLU A 298 -12.89 46.16 -44.95
CA GLU A 298 -14.09 45.42 -44.56
C GLU A 298 -14.52 45.92 -43.19
N VAL A 299 -15.36 46.96 -43.16
CA VAL A 299 -15.74 47.68 -41.94
C VAL A 299 -16.31 46.64 -40.99
N PRO A 300 -15.67 46.35 -39.84
CA PRO A 300 -16.17 45.36 -38.91
C PRO A 300 -17.62 45.70 -38.59
N GLY A 301 -18.51 44.72 -38.73
CA GLY A 301 -19.93 44.93 -38.53
C GLY A 301 -20.17 45.58 -37.16
N ALA A 302 -21.18 46.43 -37.04
CA ALA A 302 -21.50 47.10 -35.76
C ALA A 302 -21.70 46.12 -34.57
N GLN A 303 -21.90 44.84 -34.87
CA GLN A 303 -22.04 43.70 -33.95
C GLN A 303 -20.68 43.16 -33.44
N ASP A 304 -19.60 43.27 -34.22
CA ASP A 304 -18.24 42.86 -33.82
C ASP A 304 -17.51 43.91 -32.98
N LEU A 305 -18.03 45.15 -32.94
CA LEU A 305 -17.51 46.22 -32.09
C LEU A 305 -17.81 46.01 -30.60
N VAL A 306 -18.69 45.06 -30.24
CA VAL A 306 -19.16 44.86 -28.86
C VAL A 306 -18.98 43.41 -28.43
N ASP A 307 -18.20 43.18 -27.38
CA ASP A 307 -18.10 41.86 -26.75
C ASP A 307 -19.31 41.60 -25.83
N PHE A 308 -20.28 40.83 -26.31
CA PHE A 308 -21.47 40.42 -25.56
C PHE A 308 -21.20 39.30 -24.51
N SER A 309 -19.96 38.78 -24.45
CA SER A 309 -19.57 37.71 -23.51
C SER A 309 -19.97 37.97 -22.05
N PRO A 310 -19.90 39.20 -21.49
CA PRO A 310 -20.33 39.46 -20.11
C PRO A 310 -21.81 39.17 -19.86
N VAL A 311 -22.69 39.40 -20.85
CA VAL A 311 -24.13 39.12 -20.73
C VAL A 311 -24.37 37.62 -20.73
N TYR A 312 -23.80 36.89 -21.68
CA TYR A 312 -23.98 35.44 -21.77
C TYR A 312 -23.37 34.72 -20.56
N ARG A 313 -22.18 35.14 -20.12
CA ARG A 313 -21.53 34.61 -18.91
C ARG A 313 -22.39 34.83 -17.67
N CYS A 314 -22.89 36.05 -17.47
CA CYS A 314 -23.70 36.37 -16.30
C CYS A 314 -25.05 35.62 -16.32
N LEU A 315 -25.72 35.57 -17.48
CA LEU A 315 -26.94 34.78 -17.67
C LEU A 315 -26.71 33.30 -17.35
N HIS A 316 -25.62 32.72 -17.86
CA HIS A 316 -25.33 31.30 -17.67
C HIS A 316 -24.95 30.98 -16.21
N ILE A 317 -24.12 31.80 -15.56
CA ILE A 317 -23.75 31.64 -14.15
C ILE A 317 -24.99 31.72 -13.25
N TYR A 318 -25.86 32.71 -13.46
CA TYR A 318 -27.11 32.83 -12.69
C TYR A 318 -28.10 31.69 -12.99
N SER A 319 -28.06 31.11 -14.19
CA SER A 319 -28.84 29.91 -14.53
C SER A 319 -28.33 28.67 -13.79
N VAL A 320 -27.02 28.45 -13.75
CA VAL A 320 -26.39 27.31 -13.04
C VAL A 320 -26.61 27.43 -11.53
N LEU A 321 -26.57 28.65 -11.00
CA LEU A 321 -26.86 28.93 -9.58
C LEU A 321 -28.36 28.92 -9.22
N GLY A 322 -29.27 28.67 -10.18
CA GLY A 322 -30.72 28.64 -9.94
C GLY A 322 -31.36 30.01 -9.66
N ALA A 323 -30.66 31.11 -9.93
CA ALA A 323 -31.10 32.48 -9.67
C ALA A 323 -31.43 33.25 -10.95
N ARG A 324 -31.77 32.55 -12.05
CA ARG A 324 -31.99 33.14 -13.38
C ARG A 324 -32.98 34.30 -13.38
N GLU A 325 -34.12 34.17 -12.70
CA GLU A 325 -35.16 35.20 -12.64
C GLU A 325 -34.65 36.53 -12.05
N THR A 326 -33.72 36.47 -11.09
CA THR A 326 -33.17 37.68 -10.47
C THR A 326 -32.34 38.50 -11.46
N PHE A 327 -31.57 37.80 -12.31
CA PHE A 327 -30.79 38.40 -13.38
C PHE A 327 -31.69 38.98 -14.48
N GLU A 328 -32.66 38.20 -14.98
CA GLU A 328 -33.57 38.66 -16.04
C GLU A 328 -34.34 39.92 -15.61
N ASN A 329 -34.85 39.93 -14.37
CA ASN A 329 -35.54 41.08 -13.80
C ASN A 329 -34.62 42.30 -13.66
N TYR A 330 -33.38 42.11 -13.22
CA TYR A 330 -32.40 43.20 -13.10
C TYR A 330 -32.04 43.77 -14.48
N TYR A 331 -31.70 42.90 -15.43
CA TYR A 331 -31.33 43.26 -16.78
C TYR A 331 -32.45 44.04 -17.48
N ARG A 332 -33.69 43.51 -17.48
CA ARG A 332 -34.86 44.19 -18.08
C ARG A 332 -35.13 45.55 -17.42
N LYS A 333 -35.08 45.64 -16.09
CA LYS A 333 -35.26 46.93 -15.38
C LYS A 333 -34.21 47.95 -15.80
N GLN A 334 -32.95 47.53 -15.95
CA GLN A 334 -31.86 48.43 -16.29
C GLN A 334 -31.91 48.88 -17.76
N ARG A 335 -32.17 47.95 -18.69
CA ARG A 335 -32.35 48.30 -20.12
C ARG A 335 -33.57 49.19 -20.34
N ARG A 336 -34.67 48.99 -19.60
CA ARG A 336 -35.84 49.88 -19.64
C ARG A 336 -35.53 51.30 -19.16
N LYS A 337 -34.69 51.46 -18.13
CA LYS A 337 -34.22 52.78 -17.69
C LYS A 337 -33.32 53.43 -18.74
N GLN A 338 -32.41 52.66 -19.34
CA GLN A 338 -31.54 53.18 -20.40
C GLN A 338 -32.33 53.58 -21.65
N ALA A 339 -33.31 52.79 -22.07
CA ALA A 339 -34.21 53.13 -23.19
C ALA A 339 -34.91 54.48 -22.95
N ARG A 340 -35.44 54.72 -21.75
CA ARG A 340 -36.07 56.01 -21.39
C ARG A 340 -35.10 57.18 -21.48
N LEU A 341 -33.84 56.99 -21.08
CA LEU A 341 -32.82 58.03 -21.14
C LEU A 341 -32.35 58.31 -22.57
N VAL A 342 -32.22 57.29 -23.42
CA VAL A 342 -31.81 57.43 -24.82
C VAL A 342 -32.92 58.07 -25.66
N LEU A 343 -34.19 57.77 -25.36
CA LEU A 343 -35.33 58.37 -26.06
C LEU A 343 -35.63 59.82 -25.59
N GLN A 344 -35.05 60.29 -24.49
CA GLN A 344 -35.22 61.68 -24.06
C GLN A 344 -34.30 62.61 -24.86
N PRO A 345 -34.83 63.63 -25.56
CA PRO A 345 -34.01 64.53 -26.37
C PRO A 345 -33.04 65.35 -25.48
N PRO A 346 -31.73 65.41 -25.80
CA PRO A 346 -30.78 66.27 -25.11
C PRO A 346 -31.14 67.75 -25.29
N SER A 347 -30.98 68.56 -24.24
CA SER A 347 -31.36 69.99 -24.25
C SER A 347 -30.70 70.80 -25.39
N ASN A 348 -29.48 70.42 -25.79
CA ASN A 348 -28.70 71.13 -26.82
C ASN A 348 -28.76 70.43 -28.19
N MET A 349 -29.61 69.42 -28.36
CA MET A 349 -29.72 68.65 -29.62
C MET A 349 -30.19 69.53 -30.78
N HIS A 350 -31.08 70.50 -30.49
CA HIS A 350 -31.72 71.34 -31.49
C HIS A 350 -30.81 72.45 -32.04
N GLU A 351 -29.61 72.64 -31.49
CA GLU A 351 -28.71 73.75 -31.83
C GLU A 351 -27.87 73.48 -33.09
N THR A 352 -27.59 72.21 -33.44
CA THR A 352 -26.75 71.84 -34.59
C THR A 352 -27.25 70.57 -35.28
N LEU A 353 -27.01 70.45 -36.60
CA LEU A 353 -27.28 69.23 -37.38
C LEU A 353 -26.53 68.00 -36.82
N ASP A 354 -25.30 68.21 -36.31
CA ASP A 354 -24.53 67.16 -35.64
C ASP A 354 -25.14 66.70 -34.32
N GLY A 355 -25.87 67.59 -33.62
CA GLY A 355 -26.65 67.24 -32.43
C GLY A 355 -27.75 66.23 -32.73
N TYR A 356 -28.51 66.46 -33.81
CA TYR A 356 -29.50 65.50 -34.31
C TYR A 356 -28.86 64.18 -34.77
N ARG A 357 -27.72 64.26 -35.50
CA ARG A 357 -27.00 63.06 -35.98
C ARG A 357 -26.59 62.16 -34.82
N LYS A 358 -25.94 62.71 -33.79
CA LYS A 358 -25.54 61.96 -32.58
C LYS A 358 -26.73 61.38 -31.81
N TYR A 359 -27.84 62.11 -31.73
CA TYR A 359 -29.04 61.61 -31.07
C TYR A 359 -29.66 60.42 -31.82
N PHE A 360 -29.82 60.51 -33.14
CA PHE A 360 -30.33 59.40 -33.94
C PHE A 360 -29.37 58.20 -33.92
N ASN A 361 -28.06 58.44 -34.00
CA ASN A 361 -27.05 57.39 -33.86
C ASN A 361 -27.18 56.67 -32.50
N GLN A 362 -27.33 57.40 -31.40
CA GLN A 362 -27.50 56.80 -30.08
C GLN A 362 -28.76 55.92 -29.99
N ILE A 363 -29.89 56.36 -30.57
CA ILE A 363 -31.13 55.60 -30.62
C ILE A 363 -30.94 54.31 -31.44
N VAL A 364 -30.38 54.42 -32.65
CA VAL A 364 -30.15 53.27 -33.52
C VAL A 364 -29.17 52.28 -32.88
N GLY A 365 -28.08 52.76 -32.29
CA GLY A 365 -27.13 51.90 -31.58
C GLY A 365 -27.76 51.15 -30.41
N PHE A 366 -28.71 51.77 -29.69
CA PHE A 366 -29.44 51.09 -28.62
C PHE A 366 -30.29 49.94 -29.17
N PHE A 367 -31.06 50.17 -30.24
CA PHE A 367 -31.91 49.14 -30.83
C PHE A 367 -31.13 48.03 -31.53
N VAL A 368 -29.99 48.33 -32.16
CA VAL A 368 -29.11 47.31 -32.76
C VAL A 368 -28.57 46.35 -31.70
N VAL A 369 -28.17 46.89 -30.54
CA VAL A 369 -27.71 46.07 -29.41
C VAL A 369 -28.85 45.22 -28.83
N GLU A 370 -30.05 45.78 -28.67
CA GLU A 370 -31.21 45.02 -28.20
C GLU A 370 -31.62 43.92 -29.19
N ASP A 371 -31.62 44.22 -30.49
CA ASP A 371 -31.95 43.26 -31.54
C ASP A 371 -30.96 42.09 -31.56
N HIS A 372 -29.65 42.39 -31.43
CA HIS A 372 -28.65 41.35 -31.31
C HIS A 372 -28.88 40.47 -30.08
N ILE A 373 -29.17 41.06 -28.92
CA ILE A 373 -29.41 40.31 -27.67
C ILE A 373 -30.72 39.50 -27.75
N LEU A 374 -31.75 40.02 -28.39
CA LEU A 374 -33.03 39.33 -28.59
C LEU A 374 -32.86 38.06 -29.42
N HIS A 375 -32.07 38.12 -30.50
CA HIS A 375 -31.83 36.97 -31.37
C HIS A 375 -30.89 35.93 -30.77
N THR A 376 -29.98 36.34 -29.90
CA THR A 376 -28.96 35.47 -29.28
C THR A 376 -29.37 34.90 -27.93
N THR A 377 -30.24 35.58 -27.18
CA THR A 377 -30.71 35.12 -25.87
C THR A 377 -32.20 34.77 -25.91
N GLN A 378 -32.51 33.47 -25.88
CA GLN A 378 -33.89 33.01 -25.79
C GLN A 378 -34.54 33.48 -24.46
N GLY A 379 -35.42 34.48 -24.56
CA GLY A 379 -36.29 34.93 -23.47
C GLY A 379 -35.75 36.01 -22.54
N LEU A 380 -34.55 36.58 -22.78
CA LEU A 380 -34.02 37.65 -21.91
C LEU A 380 -34.73 39.00 -22.16
N VAL A 381 -35.07 39.27 -23.43
CA VAL A 381 -35.78 40.46 -23.90
C VAL A 381 -37.12 39.99 -24.49
N ASN A 382 -38.22 40.54 -23.99
CA ASN A 382 -39.58 40.38 -24.53
C ASN A 382 -40.35 41.68 -24.27
#